data_AF-A0A2W0H4A7-F1
#
_entry.id   AF-A0A2W0H4A7-F1
#
_cell.length_a   1.000
_cell.length_b   1.000
_cell.length_c   1.000
_cell.angle_alpha   90.00
_cell.angle_beta   90.00
_cell.angle_gamma   90.00
#
_symmetry.space_group_name_H-M   'P 1'
#
loop_
_entity.id
_entity.type
_entity.pdbx_description
1 polymer ?
#
loop_
_entity_poly.entity_id
_entity_poly.type
_entity_poly.pdbx_seq_one_letter_code
_entity_poly.pdbx_strand_id
1 'polypeptide(L)'
;MSGSITEAQQRFITRYSDLLKELEDVLAYVSECYIKDDTDIGDRLLRDVMAGILPYDPENMTIVSIFGDDPEALEVLGHFHDAALQAAQVEKLEDTGERMHLLHEILLACYKEWYTVVTRKKADLKTSAES
;
A
#
# COMPACT_ATOMS: atom_id res chain seq x y z
N MET A 1 -23.67 0.61 -15.17
CA MET A 1 -23.88 -0.85 -15.29
C MET A 1 -23.39 -1.46 -14.00
N SER A 2 -24.29 -1.93 -13.14
CA SER A 2 -23.97 -2.62 -11.88
C SER A 2 -23.53 -4.05 -12.21
N GLY A 3 -22.26 -4.22 -12.59
CA GLY A 3 -21.68 -5.54 -12.79
C GLY A 3 -21.52 -6.22 -11.44
N SER A 4 -22.15 -7.38 -11.26
CA SER A 4 -21.90 -8.23 -10.09
C SER A 4 -20.41 -8.49 -9.96
N ILE A 5 -19.86 -8.32 -8.76
CA ILE A 5 -18.46 -8.64 -8.50
C ILE A 5 -18.16 -10.10 -8.85
N THR A 6 -17.03 -10.34 -9.51
CA THR A 6 -16.55 -11.72 -9.72
C THR A 6 -15.94 -12.27 -8.43
N GLU A 7 -16.04 -13.58 -8.21
CA GLU A 7 -15.33 -14.21 -7.08
C GLU A 7 -13.81 -13.96 -7.12
N ALA A 8 -13.25 -13.78 -8.32
CA ALA A 8 -11.83 -13.46 -8.50
C ALA A 8 -11.47 -12.10 -7.89
N GLN A 9 -12.28 -11.07 -8.13
CA GLN A 9 -12.12 -9.75 -7.53
C GLN A 9 -12.28 -9.82 -6.00
N GLN A 10 -13.26 -10.59 -5.50
CA GLN A 10 -13.46 -10.76 -4.05
C GLN A 10 -12.25 -11.41 -3.38
N ARG A 11 -11.71 -12.47 -3.99
CA ARG A 11 -10.50 -13.15 -3.50
C ARG A 11 -9.29 -12.23 -3.55
N PHE A 12 -9.15 -11.48 -4.64
CA PHE A 12 -8.07 -10.53 -4.81
C PHE A 12 -8.10 -9.44 -3.74
N ILE A 13 -9.20 -8.70 -3.60
CA ILE A 13 -9.29 -7.59 -2.64
C ILE A 13 -9.16 -8.07 -1.20
N THR A 14 -9.62 -9.29 -0.91
CA THR A 14 -9.42 -9.89 0.41
C THR A 14 -7.94 -10.08 0.70
N ARG A 15 -7.21 -10.78 -0.18
CA ARG A 15 -5.76 -11.02 -0.02
C ARG A 15 -4.95 -9.74 -0.04
N TYR A 16 -5.30 -8.81 -0.90
CA TYR A 16 -4.61 -7.53 -1.02
C TYR A 16 -4.80 -6.67 0.23
N SER A 17 -6.01 -6.63 0.79
CA SER A 17 -6.27 -6.00 2.09
C SER A 17 -5.49 -6.66 3.23
N ASP A 18 -5.32 -7.98 3.20
CA ASP A 18 -4.55 -8.69 4.23
C ASP A 18 -3.04 -8.40 4.10
N LEU A 19 -2.51 -8.34 2.86
CA LEU A 19 -1.15 -7.90 2.57
C LEU A 19 -0.89 -6.47 3.07
N LEU A 20 -1.79 -5.54 2.79
CA LEU A 20 -1.66 -4.15 3.26
C LEU A 20 -1.69 -4.08 4.79
N LYS A 21 -2.47 -4.93 5.45
CA LYS A 21 -2.47 -4.99 6.92
C LYS A 21 -1.12 -5.47 7.47
N GLU A 22 -0.53 -6.49 6.88
CA GLU A 22 0.81 -6.98 7.27
C GLU A 22 1.89 -5.93 7.05
N LEU A 23 1.73 -5.07 6.04
CA LEU A 23 2.64 -3.97 5.78
C LEU A 23 2.74 -2.98 6.95
N GLU A 24 1.65 -2.72 7.68
CA GLU A 24 1.67 -1.81 8.84
C GLU A 24 2.66 -2.25 9.91
N ASP A 25 2.66 -3.55 10.24
CA ASP A 25 3.56 -4.14 11.24
C ASP A 25 5.03 -4.04 10.78
N VAL A 26 5.26 -4.23 9.48
CA VAL A 26 6.59 -4.08 8.87
C VAL A 26 7.08 -2.63 8.95
N LEU A 27 6.24 -1.66 8.58
CA LEU A 27 6.62 -0.25 8.62
C LEU A 27 6.91 0.23 10.06
N ALA A 28 6.16 -0.28 11.04
CA ALA A 28 6.45 -0.04 12.45
C ALA A 28 7.83 -0.59 12.85
N TYR A 29 8.17 -1.80 12.41
CA TYR A 29 9.49 -2.38 12.69
C TYR A 29 10.63 -1.64 11.99
N VAL A 30 10.45 -1.19 10.74
CA VAL A 30 11.42 -0.34 10.04
C VAL A 30 11.68 0.95 10.84
N SER A 31 10.63 1.58 11.37
CA SER A 31 10.80 2.75 12.23
C SER A 31 11.61 2.43 13.48
N GLU A 32 11.41 1.27 14.10
CA GLU A 32 12.21 0.87 15.26
C GLU A 32 13.68 0.67 14.91
N CYS A 33 13.99 0.10 13.73
CA CYS A 33 15.36 -0.04 13.25
C CYS A 33 16.04 1.32 13.15
N TYR A 34 15.38 2.32 12.56
CA TYR A 34 15.92 3.68 12.46
C TYR A 34 16.12 4.35 13.82
N ILE A 35 15.25 4.10 14.80
CA ILE A 35 15.42 4.61 16.17
C ILE A 35 16.62 3.97 16.88
N LYS A 36 16.98 2.74 16.53
CA LYS A 36 18.07 1.96 17.16
C LYS A 36 19.41 2.06 16.40
N ASP A 37 19.51 2.94 15.40
CA ASP A 37 20.63 3.05 14.46
C ASP A 37 20.90 1.78 13.63
N ASP A 38 19.94 0.84 13.56
CA ASP A 38 19.99 -0.38 12.74
C ASP A 38 19.58 -0.09 11.27
N THR A 39 20.15 0.97 10.68
CA THR A 39 19.70 1.54 9.39
C THR A 39 19.76 0.54 8.25
N ASP A 40 20.82 -0.27 8.15
CA ASP A 40 20.97 -1.27 7.08
C ASP A 40 19.86 -2.34 7.10
N ILE A 41 19.35 -2.68 8.29
CA ILE A 41 18.26 -3.65 8.47
C ILE A 41 16.95 -2.99 8.05
N GLY A 42 16.71 -1.76 8.51
CA GLY A 42 15.54 -0.96 8.12
C GLY A 42 15.45 -0.76 6.61
N ASP A 43 16.54 -0.33 5.98
CA ASP A 43 16.61 -0.05 4.53
C ASP A 43 16.37 -1.31 3.70
N ARG A 44 16.99 -2.43 4.08
CA ARG A 44 16.80 -3.72 3.39
C ARG A 44 15.34 -4.17 3.48
N LEU A 45 14.77 -4.15 4.68
CA LEU A 45 13.40 -4.59 4.88
C LEU A 45 12.41 -3.70 4.14
N LEU A 46 12.57 -2.37 4.25
CA LEU A 46 11.71 -1.42 3.58
C LEU A 46 11.75 -1.60 2.07
N ARG A 47 12.95 -1.68 1.48
CA ARG A 47 13.10 -1.92 0.04
C ARG A 47 12.44 -3.22 -0.41
N ASP A 48 12.74 -4.32 0.27
CA ASP A 48 12.28 -5.64 -0.14
C ASP A 48 10.75 -5.74 -0.08
N VAL A 49 10.14 -5.14 0.95
CA VAL A 49 8.67 -5.11 1.10
C VAL A 49 8.03 -4.16 0.08
N MET A 50 8.58 -2.96 -0.11
CA MET A 50 8.06 -2.01 -1.11
C MET A 50 8.16 -2.57 -2.53
N ALA A 51 9.25 -3.26 -2.88
CA ALA A 51 9.39 -3.94 -4.17
C ALA A 51 8.27 -4.97 -4.43
N GLY A 52 7.77 -5.62 -3.37
CA GLY A 52 6.60 -6.50 -3.45
C GLY A 52 5.27 -5.77 -3.68
N ILE A 53 5.18 -4.49 -3.30
CA ILE A 53 4.00 -3.63 -3.49
C ILE A 53 3.96 -3.00 -4.89
N LEU A 54 5.12 -2.71 -5.50
CA LEU A 54 5.22 -2.01 -6.79
C LEU A 54 4.38 -2.60 -7.94
N PRO A 55 4.16 -3.93 -8.07
CA PRO A 55 3.30 -4.49 -9.12
C PRO A 55 1.81 -4.12 -9.00
N TYR A 56 1.38 -3.55 -7.88
CA TYR A 56 0.01 -3.10 -7.64
C TYR A 56 -0.16 -1.61 -7.94
N ASP A 57 0.23 -1.21 -9.16
CA ASP A 57 0.12 0.17 -9.65
C ASP A 57 -1.29 0.51 -10.19
N PRO A 58 -1.57 1.79 -10.51
CA PRO A 58 -2.84 2.21 -11.10
C PRO A 58 -3.17 1.63 -12.49
N GLU A 59 -2.19 1.07 -13.20
CA GLU A 59 -2.36 0.41 -14.51
C GLU A 59 -2.61 -1.10 -14.37
N ASN A 60 -2.44 -1.66 -13.17
CA ASN A 60 -2.68 -3.08 -12.90
C ASN A 60 -4.13 -3.45 -13.24
N MET A 61 -4.30 -4.33 -14.23
CA MET A 61 -5.63 -4.71 -14.75
C MET A 61 -6.58 -5.24 -13.68
N THR A 62 -6.08 -5.90 -12.63
CA THR A 62 -6.94 -6.40 -11.54
C THR A 62 -7.41 -5.25 -10.64
N ILE A 63 -6.51 -4.33 -10.31
CA ILE A 63 -6.84 -3.10 -9.58
C ILE A 63 -7.85 -2.27 -10.38
N VAL A 64 -7.58 -2.01 -11.66
CA VAL A 64 -8.48 -1.27 -12.55
C VAL A 64 -9.84 -1.95 -12.67
N SER A 65 -9.90 -3.28 -12.67
CA SER A 65 -11.19 -3.99 -12.69
C SER A 65 -12.04 -3.75 -11.44
N ILE A 66 -11.43 -3.38 -10.31
CA ILE A 66 -12.09 -3.18 -9.01
C ILE A 66 -12.36 -1.69 -8.76
N PHE A 67 -11.38 -0.83 -9.03
CA PHE A 67 -11.39 0.60 -8.72
C PHE A 67 -11.53 1.50 -9.95
N GLY A 68 -11.62 0.94 -11.17
CA GLY A 68 -11.67 1.71 -12.41
C GLY A 68 -12.88 2.63 -12.57
N ASP A 69 -13.90 2.47 -11.72
CA ASP A 69 -15.07 3.35 -11.63
C ASP A 69 -14.93 4.45 -10.57
N ASP A 70 -13.82 4.46 -9.83
CA ASP A 70 -13.52 5.37 -8.72
C ASP A 70 -12.18 6.10 -8.98
N PRO A 71 -12.19 7.22 -9.74
CA PRO A 71 -10.97 7.97 -10.06
C PRO A 71 -10.24 8.50 -8.82
N GLU A 72 -10.97 8.83 -7.75
CA GLU A 72 -10.40 9.29 -6.48
C GLU A 72 -9.61 8.15 -5.82
N ALA A 73 -10.15 6.93 -5.81
CA ALA A 73 -9.40 5.76 -5.33
C ALA A 73 -8.12 5.51 -6.13
N LEU A 74 -8.16 5.65 -7.46
CA LEU A 74 -6.97 5.48 -8.30
C LEU A 74 -5.93 6.59 -8.08
N GLU A 75 -6.36 7.82 -7.81
CA GLU A 75 -5.46 8.92 -7.43
C GLU A 75 -4.76 8.63 -6.09
N VAL A 76 -5.51 8.20 -5.08
CA VAL A 76 -4.95 7.80 -3.77
C VAL A 76 -3.95 6.64 -3.93
N LEU A 77 -4.27 5.65 -4.77
CA LEU A 77 -3.34 4.58 -5.09
C LEU A 77 -2.07 5.10 -5.77
N GLY A 78 -2.20 6.07 -6.69
CA GLY A 78 -1.07 6.72 -7.34
C GLY A 78 -0.11 7.35 -6.33
N HIS A 79 -0.62 8.12 -5.37
CA HIS A 79 0.20 8.70 -4.30
C HIS A 79 0.90 7.63 -3.45
N PHE A 80 0.19 6.55 -3.10
CA PHE A 80 0.79 5.44 -2.37
C PHE A 80 1.87 4.71 -3.18
N HIS A 81 1.64 4.50 -4.48
CA HIS A 81 2.62 3.88 -5.38
C HIS A 81 3.88 4.73 -5.53
N ASP A 82 3.73 6.04 -5.70
CA ASP A 82 4.86 6.98 -5.76
C ASP A 82 5.66 7.00 -4.45
N ALA A 83 4.98 6.94 -3.30
CA ALA A 83 5.64 6.80 -1.99
C ALA A 83 6.37 5.47 -1.86
N ALA A 84 5.78 4.37 -2.33
CA ALA A 84 6.41 3.05 -2.35
C ALA A 84 7.64 3.01 -3.27
N LEU A 85 7.61 3.69 -4.42
CA LEU A 85 8.75 3.82 -5.32
C LEU A 85 9.92 4.56 -4.67
N GLN A 86 9.66 5.62 -3.92
CA GLN A 86 10.68 6.34 -3.15
C GLN A 86 11.24 5.46 -2.04
N ALA A 87 10.39 4.77 -1.29
CA ALA A 87 10.80 3.87 -0.21
C ALA A 87 11.55 2.63 -0.70
N ALA A 88 11.28 2.16 -1.91
CA ALA A 88 12.08 1.11 -2.59
C ALA A 88 13.49 1.59 -2.98
N GLN A 89 13.80 2.88 -2.81
CA GLN A 89 15.10 3.49 -3.08
C GLN A 89 15.66 4.21 -1.85
N VAL A 90 15.20 3.81 -0.65
CA VAL A 90 15.54 4.45 0.62
C VAL A 90 17.05 4.51 0.89
N GLU A 91 17.82 3.56 0.35
CA GLU A 91 19.28 3.54 0.46
C GLU A 91 19.97 4.75 -0.19
N LYS A 92 19.26 5.50 -1.04
CA LYS A 92 19.77 6.71 -1.68
C LYS A 92 19.70 7.94 -0.79
N LEU A 93 18.98 7.87 0.33
CA LEU A 93 18.88 8.96 1.30
C LEU A 93 20.15 9.07 2.13
N GLU A 94 20.53 10.29 2.50
CA GLU A 94 21.83 10.57 3.10
C GLU A 94 21.87 10.24 4.59
N ASP A 95 20.78 10.48 5.31
CA ASP A 95 20.72 10.29 6.76
C ASP A 95 19.41 9.67 7.27
N THR A 96 19.40 9.30 8.56
CA THR A 96 18.26 8.68 9.25
C THR A 96 17.08 9.65 9.38
N GLY A 97 17.32 10.96 9.43
CA GLY A 97 16.27 11.97 9.47
C GLY A 97 15.45 12.00 8.18
N GLU A 98 16.12 11.98 7.02
CA GLU A 98 15.45 11.87 5.72
C GLU A 98 14.63 10.58 5.61
N ARG A 99 15.18 9.45 6.08
CA ARG A 99 14.48 8.15 6.10
C ARG A 99 13.23 8.18 6.96
N MET A 100 13.34 8.76 8.16
CA MET A 100 12.22 8.92 9.07
C MET A 100 11.16 9.86 8.50
N HIS A 101 11.56 10.93 7.82
CA HIS A 101 10.63 11.81 7.12
C HIS A 101 9.88 11.07 6.01
N LEU A 102 10.59 10.35 5.14
CA LEU A 102 9.98 9.52 4.09
C LEU A 102 9.01 8.49 4.68
N LEU A 103 9.42 7.80 5.75
CA LEU A 103 8.59 6.77 6.38
C LEU A 103 7.32 7.34 7.01
N HIS A 104 7.45 8.36 7.86
CA HIS A 104 6.34 8.84 8.70
C HIS A 104 5.45 9.88 8.04
N GLU A 105 6.04 10.82 7.31
CA GLU A 105 5.30 11.95 6.74
C GLU A 105 4.76 11.65 5.34
N ILE A 106 5.38 10.71 4.62
CA ILE A 106 5.00 10.40 3.24
C ILE A 106 4.39 9.00 3.16
N LEU A 107 5.18 7.95 3.41
CA LEU A 107 4.75 6.57 3.15
C LEU A 107 3.60 6.13 4.05
N LEU A 108 3.71 6.35 5.37
CA LEU A 108 2.66 5.96 6.31
C LEU A 108 1.36 6.74 6.10
N ALA A 109 1.44 8.01 5.69
CA ALA A 109 0.27 8.82 5.37
C ALA A 109 -0.46 8.23 4.14
N CYS A 110 0.26 8.05 3.03
CA CYS A 110 -0.31 7.50 1.79
C CYS A 110 -0.83 6.06 1.99
N TYR A 111 -0.10 5.23 2.75
CA TYR A 111 -0.52 3.88 3.12
C TYR A 111 -1.89 3.89 3.83
N LYS A 112 -2.06 4.73 4.85
CA LYS A 112 -3.30 4.79 5.65
C LYS A 112 -4.50 5.21 4.81
N GLU A 113 -4.30 6.19 3.92
CA GLU A 113 -5.34 6.63 3.00
C GLU A 113 -5.74 5.49 2.06
N TRP A 114 -4.77 4.84 1.42
CA TRP A 114 -5.04 3.74 0.50
C TRP A 114 -5.67 2.53 1.21
N TYR A 115 -5.17 2.15 2.38
CA TYR A 115 -5.75 1.06 3.17
C TYR A 115 -7.21 1.35 3.56
N THR A 116 -7.55 2.60 3.88
CA THR A 116 -8.94 3.01 4.13
C THR A 116 -9.82 2.83 2.90
N VAL A 117 -9.33 3.22 1.71
CA VAL A 117 -10.04 3.02 0.44
C VAL A 117 -10.28 1.54 0.16
N VAL A 118 -9.25 0.71 0.29
CA VAL A 118 -9.33 -0.75 0.04
C VAL A 118 -10.29 -1.43 1.00
N THR A 119 -10.24 -1.09 2.29
CA THR A 119 -11.13 -1.68 3.31
C THR A 119 -12.58 -1.27 3.11
N ARG A 120 -12.85 -0.01 2.74
CA ARG A 120 -14.19 0.47 2.35
C ARG A 120 -14.71 -0.32 1.15
N LYS A 121 -13.94 -0.38 0.06
CA LYS A 121 -14.34 -1.13 -1.15
C LYS A 121 -14.57 -2.60 -0.85
N LYS A 122 -13.72 -3.24 -0.01
CA LYS A 122 -13.91 -4.62 0.45
C LYS A 122 -15.23 -4.83 1.21
N ALA A 123 -15.67 -3.84 2.00
CA ALA A 123 -16.95 -3.89 2.71
C ALA A 123 -18.14 -3.73 1.74
N ASP A 124 -18.10 -2.73 0.85
CA ASP A 124 -19.15 -2.46 -0.13
C ASP A 124 -19.42 -3.69 -1.04
N LEU A 125 -18.34 -4.36 -1.41
CA LEU A 125 -18.37 -5.57 -2.23
C LEU A 125 -18.98 -6.78 -1.49
N LYS A 126 -18.80 -6.88 -0.16
CA LYS A 126 -19.45 -7.93 0.64
C LYS A 126 -20.96 -7.70 0.74
N THR A 127 -21.39 -6.48 1.02
CA THR A 127 -22.82 -6.14 1.14
C THR A 127 -23.57 -6.35 -0.17
N SER A 128 -22.93 -6.08 -1.30
CA SER A 128 -23.50 -6.30 -2.63
C SER A 128 -23.65 -7.77 -3.03
N ALA A 129 -22.92 -8.68 -2.38
CA ALA A 129 -23.01 -10.13 -2.63
C ALA A 129 -24.10 -10.82 -1.78
N GLU A 130 -24.54 -10.18 -0.71
CA GLU A 130 -25.55 -10.69 0.23
C GLU A 130 -26.97 -10.16 -0.05
N SER A 131 -27.11 -9.21 -0.99
CA SER A 131 -28.37 -8.55 -1.39
C SER A 131 -28.93 -9.13 -2.69
#